data_AF-A0A2V1CA28-F1
#
_entry.id   AF-A0A2V1CA28-F1
#
_cell.length_a   1.000
_cell.length_b   1.000
_cell.length_c   1.000
_cell.angle_alpha   90.00
_cell.angle_beta   90.00
_cell.angle_gamma   90.00
#
_symmetry.space_group_name_H-M   'P 1'
#
loop_
_entity.id
_entity.type
_entity.pdbx_description
1 polymer ?
#
loop_
_entity_poly.entity_id
_entity_poly.type
_entity_poly.pdbx_seq_one_letter_code
_entity_poly.pdbx_strand_id
1 'polypeptide(L)'
;MSKTTIAIIAAVSAATGAGVTAAMYSTRSEKKIQAVQSSTSLSTTSTTTSPPAPVPGTLPLPPKAIISPVDPAGLFQYGFPGPVADLATRNALVSSFDRRLRNPSWVAEHITPASLAASHGDRKHSVFLEDPSVPEKFRGKLKDYFRSGYDRGHQVPAADAKWSQDAMNDTFYLTNMCPQVGEGFNRDYWAHFEDFCRRLTQRYPSVRIVTGPLYLPKRDAVDGKWRVSYEVIGNPPNIAVPTHFYKVIFAEDGTTSGPVAVGAFVLPNAAIPNEKPITDFEVPIEAVERASGLEFATKLPVQRRKRLCADTVCSLIIREYAARQKAFGKGEGPAVERRTSPRNLTASGGN
;
A
#
# COMPACT_ATOMS: atom_id res chain seq x y z
N MET A 1 -19.44 -0.57 24.07
CA MET A 1 -19.30 -1.48 22.91
C MET A 1 -19.34 -0.65 21.64
N SER A 2 -18.27 -0.73 20.85
CA SER A 2 -17.95 0.15 19.72
C SER A 2 -18.97 0.00 18.57
N LYS A 3 -19.47 1.12 18.04
CA LYS A 3 -20.31 1.15 16.83
C LYS A 3 -19.39 1.24 15.62
N THR A 4 -19.21 0.13 14.92
CA THR A 4 -18.38 0.04 13.70
C THR A 4 -19.16 0.55 12.49
N THR A 5 -18.79 1.72 11.95
CA THR A 5 -19.23 2.18 10.63
C THR A 5 -18.51 1.35 9.56
N ILE A 6 -19.26 0.72 8.64
CA ILE A 6 -18.72 -0.04 7.53
C ILE A 6 -18.54 0.91 6.34
N ALA A 7 -17.30 1.33 6.06
CA ALA A 7 -16.95 1.91 4.77
C ALA A 7 -16.76 0.77 3.75
N ILE A 8 -17.60 0.72 2.71
CA ILE A 8 -17.45 -0.21 1.59
C ILE A 8 -16.77 0.56 0.46
N ILE A 9 -15.56 0.16 0.07
CA ILE A 9 -14.95 0.61 -1.18
C ILE A 9 -15.65 -0.17 -2.30
N ALA A 10 -16.68 0.43 -2.91
CA ALA A 10 -17.29 -0.12 -4.10
C ALA A 10 -16.44 0.25 -5.33
N ALA A 11 -16.14 -0.73 -6.17
CA ALA A 11 -15.42 -0.52 -7.42
C ALA A 11 -16.23 0.37 -8.36
N VAL A 12 -15.87 1.66 -8.47
CA VAL A 12 -16.35 2.54 -9.54
C VAL A 12 -15.54 2.19 -10.78
N SER A 13 -16.14 1.42 -11.70
CA SER A 13 -15.57 1.17 -13.01
C SER A 13 -15.40 2.48 -13.76
N ALA A 14 -14.20 2.73 -14.30
CA ALA A 14 -13.81 3.97 -14.97
C ALA A 14 -14.66 4.36 -16.21
N ALA A 15 -15.65 3.54 -16.60
CA ALA A 15 -16.47 3.74 -17.79
C ALA A 15 -17.83 4.42 -17.56
N THR A 16 -18.22 4.79 -16.33
CA THR A 16 -19.46 5.55 -16.08
C THR A 16 -19.23 6.62 -15.02
N GLY A 17 -19.55 7.87 -15.39
CA GLY A 17 -19.31 9.06 -14.58
C GLY A 17 -20.19 9.20 -13.33
N ALA A 18 -19.82 10.22 -12.57
CA ALA A 18 -20.46 10.81 -11.39
C ALA A 18 -20.58 9.91 -10.14
N GLY A 19 -19.96 10.39 -9.06
CA GLY A 19 -19.74 9.68 -7.82
C GLY A 19 -20.98 9.35 -6.99
N VAL A 20 -20.80 8.38 -6.09
CA VAL A 20 -21.57 8.26 -4.86
C VAL A 20 -20.62 7.78 -3.76
N THR A 21 -20.05 8.72 -3.01
CA THR A 21 -19.52 8.44 -1.68
C THR A 21 -20.72 8.40 -0.73
N ALA A 22 -21.22 7.21 -0.40
CA ALA A 22 -22.32 7.07 0.55
C ALA A 22 -21.82 7.31 1.99
N ALA A 23 -21.85 8.56 2.44
CA ALA A 23 -21.70 8.92 3.85
C ALA A 23 -23.07 8.89 4.53
N MET A 24 -23.34 7.86 5.34
CA MET A 24 -24.56 7.79 6.17
C MET A 24 -24.26 8.34 7.57
N TYR A 25 -24.66 9.59 7.84
CA TYR A 25 -24.82 10.12 9.20
C TYR A 25 -26.24 9.84 9.69
N SER A 26 -26.37 9.09 10.77
CA SER A 26 -27.64 8.94 11.49
C SER A 26 -27.55 9.68 12.82
N THR A 27 -28.25 10.80 12.92
CA THR A 27 -28.52 11.53 14.16
C THR A 27 -29.60 10.79 14.95
N ARG A 28 -29.32 10.42 16.21
CA ARG A 28 -30.42 10.29 17.19
C ARG A 28 -29.97 10.58 18.61
N SER A 29 -30.80 11.43 19.22
CA SER A 29 -30.68 12.10 20.50
C SER A 29 -30.66 11.17 21.71
N GLU A 30 -30.07 11.72 22.76
CA GLU A 30 -29.70 11.21 24.07
C GLU A 30 -30.84 10.55 24.88
N LYS A 31 -30.47 9.51 25.65
CA LYS A 31 -31.05 9.31 26.99
C LYS A 31 -30.00 8.75 27.96
N LYS A 32 -29.84 9.55 29.02
CA LYS A 32 -28.95 9.51 30.18
C LYS A 32 -29.31 8.37 31.13
N ILE A 33 -28.35 7.54 31.56
CA ILE A 33 -28.38 6.89 32.89
C ILE A 33 -26.96 6.91 33.47
N GLN A 34 -26.87 7.51 34.66
CA GLN A 34 -25.69 7.71 35.50
C GLN A 34 -25.19 6.42 36.14
N ALA A 35 -23.88 6.38 36.35
CA ALA A 35 -23.23 5.48 37.30
C ALA A 35 -23.30 6.04 38.73
N VAL A 36 -23.06 5.17 39.74
CA VAL A 36 -22.02 5.31 40.79
C VAL A 36 -22.47 4.74 42.16
N GLN A 37 -21.62 3.83 42.70
CA GLN A 37 -21.31 3.51 44.13
C GLN A 37 -22.39 2.89 45.04
N SER A 38 -22.09 2.22 46.15
CA SER A 38 -20.95 1.47 46.71
C SER A 38 -21.39 0.94 48.09
N SER A 39 -20.62 -0.02 48.60
CA SER A 39 -20.29 -0.25 50.02
C SER A 39 -21.07 -1.27 50.85
N THR A 40 -20.23 -2.07 51.49
CA THR A 40 -20.38 -3.14 52.48
C THR A 40 -20.61 -2.58 53.88
N SER A 41 -21.39 -3.28 54.70
CA SER A 41 -21.09 -3.48 56.12
C SER A 41 -21.84 -4.69 56.70
N LEU A 42 -21.14 -5.45 57.53
CA LEU A 42 -21.65 -6.55 58.36
C LEU A 42 -22.18 -5.98 59.68
N SER A 43 -23.24 -6.57 60.24
CA SER A 43 -23.22 -7.00 61.64
C SER A 43 -24.38 -7.95 61.97
N THR A 44 -24.04 -8.95 62.77
CA THR A 44 -24.80 -10.09 63.29
C THR A 44 -25.78 -9.73 64.41
N THR A 45 -26.91 -10.43 64.50
CA THR A 45 -27.44 -10.91 65.79
C THR A 45 -28.26 -12.19 65.63
N SER A 46 -27.97 -13.13 66.51
CA SER A 46 -28.41 -14.52 66.58
C SER A 46 -29.80 -14.69 67.22
N THR A 47 -30.60 -15.62 66.68
CA THR A 47 -31.56 -16.39 67.48
C THR A 47 -31.50 -17.86 67.10
N THR A 48 -31.45 -18.68 68.14
CA THR A 48 -31.15 -20.11 68.19
C THR A 48 -32.37 -20.95 67.80
N THR A 49 -32.23 -21.76 66.75
CA THR A 49 -32.91 -23.05 66.63
C THR A 49 -31.91 -24.02 66.00
N SER A 50 -31.67 -25.14 66.67
CA SER A 50 -30.68 -26.15 66.30
C SER A 50 -31.24 -27.14 65.25
N PRO A 51 -30.63 -27.26 64.07
CA PRO A 51 -30.83 -28.40 63.18
C PRO A 51 -29.65 -29.41 63.31
N PRO A 52 -29.85 -30.66 62.88
CA PRO A 52 -29.05 -31.81 63.26
C PRO A 52 -27.64 -31.84 62.65
N ALA A 53 -26.80 -32.73 63.20
CA ALA A 53 -25.38 -32.90 62.92
C ALA A 53 -24.99 -32.84 61.42
N PRO A 54 -23.88 -32.17 61.06
CA PRO A 54 -23.43 -32.08 59.67
C PRO A 54 -22.89 -33.44 59.20
N VAL A 55 -23.49 -33.95 58.14
CA VAL A 55 -22.92 -35.03 57.33
C VAL A 55 -21.61 -34.51 56.72
N PRO A 56 -20.50 -35.27 56.70
CA PRO A 56 -19.26 -34.84 56.05
C PRO A 56 -19.51 -34.57 54.56
N GLY A 57 -19.63 -33.30 54.19
CA GLY A 57 -19.67 -32.86 52.81
C GLY A 57 -18.33 -33.14 52.17
N THR A 58 -18.31 -34.07 51.23
CA THR A 58 -17.15 -34.33 50.37
C THR A 58 -16.82 -33.05 49.61
N LEU A 59 -15.61 -32.51 49.83
CA LEU A 59 -15.06 -31.44 49.00
C LEU A 59 -15.11 -31.89 47.52
N PRO A 60 -15.56 -31.05 46.58
CA PRO A 60 -15.50 -31.40 45.17
C PRO A 60 -14.04 -31.64 44.79
N LEU A 61 -13.73 -32.88 44.40
CA LEU A 61 -12.45 -33.21 43.77
C LEU A 61 -12.24 -32.27 42.57
N PRO A 62 -11.02 -31.74 42.35
CA PRO A 62 -10.73 -30.99 41.15
C PRO A 62 -11.10 -31.84 39.93
N PRO A 63 -11.74 -31.28 38.89
CA PRO A 63 -12.11 -32.06 37.72
C PRO A 63 -10.85 -32.74 37.18
N LYS A 64 -10.90 -34.08 37.06
CA LYS A 64 -9.83 -34.86 36.42
C LYS A 64 -9.51 -34.19 35.09
N ALA A 65 -8.24 -33.80 34.92
CA ALA A 65 -7.78 -33.22 33.67
C ALA A 65 -8.19 -34.14 32.52
N ILE A 66 -9.03 -33.62 31.61
CA ILE A 66 -9.44 -34.36 30.43
C ILE A 66 -8.19 -34.50 29.57
N ILE A 67 -7.62 -35.70 29.53
CA ILE A 67 -6.53 -36.02 28.61
C ILE A 67 -7.14 -36.06 27.22
N SER A 68 -6.77 -35.11 26.37
CA SER A 68 -7.20 -35.09 24.97
C SER A 68 -6.68 -36.34 24.27
N PRO A 69 -7.54 -37.14 23.61
CA PRO A 69 -7.09 -38.31 22.84
C PRO A 69 -6.42 -37.93 21.51
N VAL A 70 -6.37 -36.64 21.18
CA VAL A 70 -5.83 -36.10 19.92
C VAL A 70 -4.86 -34.96 20.18
N ASP A 71 -3.86 -34.85 19.31
CA ASP A 71 -2.89 -33.75 19.29
C ASP A 71 -2.84 -33.09 17.89
N PRO A 72 -3.71 -32.11 17.62
CA PRO A 72 -3.64 -31.33 16.39
C PRO A 72 -2.32 -30.55 16.23
N ALA A 73 -1.64 -30.19 17.32
CA ALA A 73 -0.36 -29.48 17.28
C ALA A 73 0.79 -30.40 16.84
N GLY A 74 0.61 -31.72 16.94
CA GLY A 74 1.54 -32.73 16.42
C GLY A 74 1.85 -32.58 14.93
N LEU A 75 0.98 -31.94 14.13
CA LEU A 75 1.27 -31.60 12.73
C LEU A 75 2.55 -30.76 12.59
N PHE A 76 2.85 -29.89 13.57
CA PHE A 76 3.98 -28.96 13.50
C PHE A 76 5.35 -29.65 13.61
N GLN A 77 5.40 -30.95 13.93
CA GLN A 77 6.63 -31.73 13.78
C GLN A 77 7.11 -31.82 12.31
N TYR A 78 6.19 -31.63 11.36
CA TYR A 78 6.47 -31.58 9.91
C TYR A 78 6.60 -30.15 9.39
N GLY A 79 6.58 -29.14 10.26
CA GLY A 79 6.74 -27.74 9.94
C GLY A 79 5.43 -26.94 9.92
N PHE A 80 5.57 -25.62 9.79
CA PHE A 80 4.45 -24.68 9.76
C PHE A 80 3.98 -24.45 8.31
N PRO A 81 2.68 -24.63 8.00
CA PRO A 81 2.19 -24.56 6.63
C PRO A 81 2.13 -23.12 6.05
N GLY A 82 2.08 -22.09 6.90
CA GLY A 82 2.01 -20.68 6.50
C GLY A 82 0.89 -19.92 7.23
N PRO A 83 0.70 -18.62 6.93
CA PRO A 83 1.31 -17.87 5.83
C PRO A 83 2.81 -17.62 6.04
N VAL A 84 3.57 -17.54 4.94
CA VAL A 84 4.98 -17.12 4.94
C VAL A 84 5.06 -15.73 4.34
N ALA A 85 5.49 -14.76 5.14
CA ALA A 85 5.84 -13.42 4.67
C ALA A 85 7.29 -13.47 4.18
N ASP A 86 7.50 -13.69 2.88
CA ASP A 86 8.82 -13.61 2.26
C ASP A 86 9.31 -12.15 2.32
N LEU A 87 9.95 -11.78 3.44
CA LEU A 87 10.46 -10.45 3.68
C LEU A 87 11.79 -10.27 2.94
N ALA A 88 11.88 -9.20 2.14
CA ALA A 88 13.12 -8.80 1.49
C ALA A 88 13.48 -7.36 1.88
N THR A 89 14.72 -7.18 2.33
CA THR A 89 15.34 -5.88 2.61
C THR A 89 16.37 -5.60 1.53
N ARG A 90 16.14 -4.55 0.75
CA ARG A 90 16.99 -4.08 -0.35
C ARG A 90 17.41 -2.63 -0.10
N ASN A 91 18.25 -2.08 -0.97
CA ASN A 91 18.76 -0.73 -0.81
C ASN A 91 17.65 0.34 -0.84
N ALA A 92 16.73 0.27 -1.80
CA ALA A 92 15.66 1.24 -1.99
C ALA A 92 14.33 0.88 -1.30
N LEU A 93 14.16 -0.38 -0.90
CA LEU A 93 12.85 -0.90 -0.50
C LEU A 93 12.93 -2.00 0.54
N VAL A 94 11.84 -2.15 1.29
CA VAL A 94 11.53 -3.34 2.07
C VAL A 94 10.20 -3.89 1.57
N SER A 95 10.08 -5.20 1.37
CA SER A 95 8.86 -5.82 0.83
C SER A 95 8.50 -7.11 1.54
N SER A 96 7.23 -7.47 1.47
CA SER A 96 6.73 -8.82 1.77
C SER A 96 6.06 -9.39 0.53
N PHE A 97 6.40 -10.61 0.14
CA PHE A 97 5.88 -11.23 -1.09
C PHE A 97 4.80 -12.29 -0.83
N ASP A 98 3.68 -12.22 -1.56
CA ASP A 98 2.63 -13.25 -1.52
C ASP A 98 2.93 -14.35 -2.56
N ARG A 99 3.44 -15.48 -2.06
CA ARG A 99 3.74 -16.70 -2.83
C ARG A 99 2.55 -17.24 -3.64
N ARG A 100 1.31 -16.99 -3.22
CA ARG A 100 0.09 -17.47 -3.90
C ARG A 100 -0.24 -16.59 -5.10
N LEU A 101 -0.10 -15.27 -4.96
CA LEU A 101 -0.45 -14.30 -6.00
C LEU A 101 0.71 -13.98 -6.95
N ARG A 102 1.94 -14.29 -6.53
CA ARG A 102 3.20 -13.93 -7.21
C ARG A 102 3.38 -12.41 -7.34
N ASN A 103 2.84 -11.68 -6.37
CA ASN A 103 2.91 -10.23 -6.25
C ASN A 103 3.35 -9.86 -4.82
N PRO A 104 3.96 -8.69 -4.60
CA PRO A 104 4.16 -8.18 -3.25
C PRO A 104 2.83 -8.03 -2.51
N SER A 105 2.78 -8.44 -1.23
CA SER A 105 1.71 -8.05 -0.30
C SER A 105 1.75 -6.55 -0.03
N TRP A 106 2.96 -6.02 0.11
CA TRP A 106 3.28 -4.60 0.25
C TRP A 106 4.76 -4.37 -0.06
N VAL A 107 5.08 -3.15 -0.48
CA VAL A 107 6.44 -2.64 -0.63
C VAL A 107 6.51 -1.26 0.00
N ALA A 108 7.48 -1.06 0.89
CA ALA A 108 7.74 0.18 1.59
C ALA A 108 8.98 0.87 1.02
N GLU A 109 8.88 2.19 0.84
CA GLU A 109 9.97 3.08 0.43
C GLU A 109 10.06 4.31 1.34
N HIS A 110 11.22 4.96 1.32
CA HIS A 110 11.48 6.21 2.01
C HIS A 110 12.18 7.17 1.07
N ILE A 111 11.56 8.32 0.83
CA ILE A 111 12.12 9.39 0.01
C ILE A 111 12.30 10.66 0.83
N THR A 112 13.39 11.36 0.52
CA THR A 112 13.82 12.63 1.13
C THR A 112 14.30 13.59 0.04
N PRO A 113 14.35 14.90 0.30
CA PRO A 113 14.94 15.86 -0.64
C PRO A 113 16.36 15.46 -1.09
N ALA A 114 17.19 15.00 -0.16
CA ALA A 114 18.56 14.57 -0.45
C ALA A 114 18.60 13.34 -1.37
N SER A 115 17.78 12.32 -1.10
CA SER A 115 17.72 11.12 -1.95
C SER A 115 17.25 11.41 -3.37
N LEU A 116 16.33 12.37 -3.55
CA LEU A 116 15.80 12.73 -4.87
C LEU A 116 16.71 13.71 -5.64
N ALA A 117 17.56 14.46 -4.94
CA ALA A 117 18.56 15.33 -5.55
C ALA A 117 19.77 14.54 -6.09
N ALA A 118 20.09 13.39 -5.50
CA ALA A 118 21.14 12.51 -5.99
C ALA A 118 20.71 11.80 -7.29
N SER A 119 21.63 11.76 -8.26
CA SER A 119 21.36 11.21 -9.60
C SER A 119 22.54 10.36 -10.09
N HIS A 120 22.86 9.32 -9.34
CA HIS A 120 23.93 8.37 -9.62
C HIS A 120 23.46 7.09 -10.34
N GLY A 121 22.15 6.84 -10.41
CA GLY A 121 21.56 5.73 -11.16
C GLY A 121 20.99 6.16 -12.51
N ASP A 122 21.21 5.35 -13.55
CA ASP A 122 20.56 5.45 -14.86
C ASP A 122 19.71 4.19 -15.12
N ARG A 123 18.43 4.41 -15.38
CA ARG A 123 17.44 3.37 -15.69
C ARG A 123 17.87 2.49 -16.86
N LYS A 124 18.64 3.02 -17.81
CA LYS A 124 19.13 2.27 -18.97
C LYS A 124 20.04 1.10 -18.59
N HIS A 125 20.63 1.12 -17.39
CA HIS A 125 21.50 0.06 -16.88
C HIS A 125 20.76 -0.97 -16.03
N SER A 126 19.46 -0.77 -15.77
CA SER A 126 18.64 -1.69 -14.99
C SER A 126 17.81 -2.59 -15.91
N VAL A 127 17.74 -3.87 -15.56
CA VAL A 127 16.99 -4.89 -16.30
C VAL A 127 16.04 -5.62 -15.36
N PHE A 128 14.87 -6.00 -15.85
CA PHE A 128 13.92 -6.79 -15.05
C PHE A 128 14.48 -8.18 -14.77
N LEU A 129 14.44 -8.61 -13.51
CA LEU A 129 15.01 -9.87 -13.04
C LEU A 129 14.02 -10.66 -12.22
N GLU A 130 14.04 -11.98 -12.40
CA GLU A 130 13.39 -12.89 -11.45
C GLU A 130 14.15 -12.86 -10.12
N ASP A 131 13.43 -13.02 -8.99
CA ASP A 131 14.07 -12.97 -7.67
C ASP A 131 14.46 -14.37 -7.18
N PRO A 132 15.77 -14.71 -7.14
CA PRO A 132 16.23 -16.04 -6.73
C PRO A 132 15.96 -16.35 -5.25
N SER A 133 15.71 -15.33 -4.41
CA SER A 133 15.39 -15.52 -2.99
C SER A 133 14.02 -16.17 -2.77
N VAL A 134 13.11 -16.03 -3.74
CA VAL A 134 11.80 -16.70 -3.72
C VAL A 134 11.97 -18.13 -4.28
N PRO A 135 11.51 -19.17 -3.57
CA PRO A 135 11.55 -20.54 -4.08
C PRO A 135 10.89 -20.66 -5.45
N GLU A 136 11.48 -21.43 -6.36
CA GLU A 136 11.11 -21.45 -7.77
C GLU A 136 9.60 -21.69 -8.02
N LYS A 137 8.99 -22.62 -7.26
CA LYS A 137 7.54 -22.93 -7.35
C LYS A 137 6.61 -21.74 -7.03
N PHE A 138 7.11 -20.71 -6.38
CA PHE A 138 6.37 -19.50 -6.00
C PHE A 138 6.86 -18.24 -6.73
N ARG A 139 7.85 -18.37 -7.62
CA ARG A 139 8.51 -17.24 -8.26
C ARG A 139 7.74 -16.79 -9.51
N GLY A 140 7.45 -15.51 -9.61
CA GLY A 140 7.02 -14.90 -10.88
C GLY A 140 8.15 -14.92 -11.89
N LYS A 141 7.85 -15.21 -13.16
CA LYS A 141 8.85 -15.35 -14.23
C LYS A 141 8.69 -14.25 -15.27
N LEU A 142 9.78 -13.88 -15.95
CA LEU A 142 9.72 -12.85 -17.00
C LEU A 142 8.78 -13.27 -18.14
N LYS A 143 8.73 -14.57 -18.45
CA LYS A 143 7.84 -15.14 -19.46
C LYS A 143 6.35 -14.95 -19.14
N ASP A 144 5.98 -14.82 -17.87
CA ASP A 144 4.57 -14.70 -17.48
C ASP A 144 3.97 -13.36 -17.91
N TYR A 145 4.82 -12.33 -17.96
CA TYR A 145 4.46 -11.00 -18.45
C TYR A 145 4.53 -10.87 -19.98
N PHE A 146 5.31 -11.71 -20.65
CA PHE A 146 5.54 -11.60 -22.08
C PHE A 146 4.24 -11.79 -22.86
N ARG A 147 3.84 -10.76 -23.64
CA ARG A 147 2.59 -10.73 -24.41
C ARG A 147 1.32 -10.96 -23.57
N SER A 148 1.37 -10.69 -22.26
CA SER A 148 0.20 -10.78 -21.36
C SER A 148 -0.81 -9.64 -21.56
N GLY A 149 -0.41 -8.53 -22.19
CA GLY A 149 -1.20 -7.30 -22.25
C GLY A 149 -0.95 -6.34 -21.08
N TYR A 150 -0.17 -6.75 -20.07
CA TYR A 150 0.16 -5.94 -18.90
C TYR A 150 1.63 -5.53 -18.87
N ASP A 151 1.88 -4.35 -18.31
CA ASP A 151 3.22 -3.91 -17.96
C ASP A 151 3.70 -4.58 -16.65
N ARG A 152 5.02 -4.64 -16.50
CA ARG A 152 5.68 -4.93 -15.22
C ARG A 152 5.69 -3.63 -14.40
N GLY A 153 4.62 -3.43 -13.65
CA GLY A 153 4.37 -2.22 -12.88
C GLY A 153 5.10 -2.20 -11.55
N HIS A 154 5.97 -1.21 -11.35
CA HIS A 154 6.75 -1.08 -10.12
C HIS A 154 5.84 -0.70 -8.94
N GLN A 155 6.10 -1.23 -7.75
CA GLN A 155 5.50 -0.72 -6.51
C GLN A 155 6.35 0.44 -5.94
N VAL A 156 7.66 0.24 -5.88
CA VAL A 156 8.67 1.29 -5.67
C VAL A 156 9.28 1.66 -7.03
N PRO A 157 9.05 2.89 -7.53
CA PRO A 157 9.49 3.27 -8.86
C PRO A 157 11.01 3.51 -8.91
N ALA A 158 11.64 3.09 -10.02
CA ALA A 158 13.06 3.31 -10.27
C ALA A 158 13.49 4.79 -10.14
N ALA A 159 12.60 5.73 -10.43
CA ALA A 159 12.87 7.17 -10.36
C ALA A 159 13.14 7.67 -8.93
N ASP A 160 12.66 6.95 -7.91
CA ASP A 160 12.82 7.30 -6.49
C ASP A 160 14.15 6.76 -5.93
N ALA A 161 14.79 5.83 -6.66
CA ALA A 161 16.06 5.19 -6.32
C ALA A 161 17.26 5.74 -7.11
N LYS A 162 17.15 6.92 -7.71
CA LYS A 162 18.24 7.54 -8.52
C LYS A 162 19.52 7.86 -7.75
N TRP A 163 19.48 7.83 -6.42
CA TRP A 163 20.64 8.06 -5.57
C TRP A 163 21.71 6.95 -5.65
N SER A 164 21.40 5.77 -6.18
CA SER A 164 22.37 4.68 -6.41
C SER A 164 21.93 3.77 -7.55
N GLN A 165 22.88 3.33 -8.37
CA GLN A 165 22.60 2.35 -9.43
C GLN A 165 22.12 1.00 -8.85
N ASP A 166 22.71 0.55 -7.74
CA ASP A 166 22.33 -0.71 -7.09
C ASP A 166 20.93 -0.60 -6.48
N ALA A 167 20.61 0.55 -5.88
CA ALA A 167 19.29 0.83 -5.37
C ALA A 167 18.23 0.84 -6.48
N MET A 168 18.56 1.43 -7.63
CA MET A 168 17.69 1.38 -8.79
C MET A 168 17.53 -0.04 -9.32
N ASN A 169 18.62 -0.80 -9.47
CA ASN A 169 18.59 -2.20 -9.92
C ASN A 169 17.71 -3.07 -9.02
N ASP A 170 17.75 -2.86 -7.70
CA ASP A 170 16.89 -3.54 -6.73
C ASP A 170 15.39 -3.33 -6.99
N THR A 171 14.99 -2.19 -7.58
CA THR A 171 13.58 -1.95 -7.93
C THR A 171 13.12 -2.79 -9.12
N PHE A 172 14.01 -3.42 -9.88
CA PHE A 172 13.66 -4.19 -11.09
C PHE A 172 13.43 -5.69 -10.84
N TYR A 173 13.58 -6.17 -9.60
CA TYR A 173 13.17 -7.53 -9.26
C TYR A 173 11.65 -7.69 -9.40
N LEU A 174 11.20 -8.84 -9.93
CA LEU A 174 9.78 -9.14 -10.09
C LEU A 174 9.01 -9.20 -8.75
N THR A 175 9.70 -9.32 -7.61
CA THR A 175 9.12 -9.17 -6.27
C THR A 175 8.64 -7.75 -5.96
N ASN A 176 9.08 -6.74 -6.73
CA ASN A 176 8.58 -5.37 -6.72
C ASN A 176 7.57 -5.09 -7.86
N MET A 177 7.15 -6.12 -8.60
CA MET A 177 6.25 -5.97 -9.75
C MET A 177 4.85 -6.50 -9.47
N CYS A 178 3.87 -5.86 -10.10
CA CYS A 178 2.54 -6.40 -10.33
C CYS A 178 2.16 -6.18 -11.82
N PRO A 179 1.27 -7.00 -12.40
CA PRO A 179 0.67 -6.71 -13.69
C PRO A 179 -0.17 -5.42 -13.63
N GLN A 180 0.24 -4.40 -14.38
CA GLN A 180 -0.46 -3.13 -14.45
C GLN A 180 -0.92 -2.84 -15.88
N VAL A 181 -2.10 -2.23 -16.02
CA VAL A 181 -2.54 -1.65 -17.29
C VAL A 181 -1.50 -0.61 -17.74
N GLY A 182 -1.04 -0.72 -18.99
CA GLY A 182 0.05 0.12 -19.51
C GLY A 182 -0.39 1.56 -19.76
N GLU A 183 -0.98 1.79 -20.94
CA GLU A 183 -1.51 3.10 -21.36
C GLU A 183 -2.73 3.50 -20.52
N GLY A 184 -2.76 4.77 -20.10
CA GLY A 184 -3.78 5.34 -19.24
C GLY A 184 -3.63 5.02 -17.75
N PHE A 185 -2.69 4.15 -17.35
CA PHE A 185 -2.44 3.81 -15.96
C PHE A 185 -0.96 3.81 -15.58
N ASN A 186 -0.22 2.71 -15.73
CA ASN A 186 1.20 2.59 -15.33
C ASN A 186 2.06 3.69 -15.96
N ARG A 187 1.86 3.97 -17.25
CA ARG A 187 2.67 4.93 -18.02
C ARG A 187 2.20 6.38 -17.87
N ASP A 188 1.03 6.59 -17.26
CA ASP A 188 0.33 7.87 -17.20
C ASP A 188 -0.11 8.18 -15.77
N TYR A 189 -1.37 7.91 -15.40
CA TYR A 189 -1.96 8.34 -14.13
C TYR A 189 -1.19 7.84 -12.89
N TRP A 190 -0.70 6.59 -12.90
CA TRP A 190 0.11 6.04 -11.81
C TRP A 190 1.47 6.75 -11.71
N ALA A 191 2.13 7.03 -12.84
CA ALA A 191 3.38 7.80 -12.88
C ALA A 191 3.19 9.26 -12.41
N HIS A 192 2.03 9.87 -12.68
CA HIS A 192 1.66 11.19 -12.13
C HIS A 192 1.50 11.14 -10.61
N PHE A 193 0.92 10.06 -10.09
CA PHE A 193 0.75 9.86 -8.65
C PHE A 193 2.10 9.60 -7.96
N GLU A 194 3.00 8.85 -8.56
CA GLU A 194 4.39 8.72 -8.09
C GLU A 194 5.12 10.07 -8.09
N ASP A 195 4.90 10.91 -9.12
CA ASP A 195 5.45 12.28 -9.12
C ASP A 195 4.86 13.12 -8.00
N PHE A 196 3.58 12.95 -7.68
CA PHE A 196 2.96 13.61 -6.53
C PHE A 196 3.65 13.21 -5.23
N CYS A 197 3.92 11.92 -5.00
CA CYS A 197 4.67 11.46 -3.85
C CYS A 197 6.04 12.14 -3.74
N ARG A 198 6.80 12.22 -4.84
CA ARG A 198 8.08 12.94 -4.88
C ARG A 198 7.94 14.42 -4.55
N ARG A 199 6.91 15.10 -5.06
CA ARG A 199 6.70 16.55 -4.78
C ARG A 199 6.35 16.83 -3.33
N LEU A 200 5.81 15.87 -2.58
CA LEU A 200 5.61 16.04 -1.13
C LEU A 200 6.92 16.36 -0.42
N THR A 201 8.08 15.93 -0.93
CA THR A 201 9.37 16.25 -0.30
C THR A 201 9.75 17.73 -0.39
N GLN A 202 9.03 18.54 -1.19
CA GLN A 202 9.22 20.00 -1.20
C GLN A 202 8.69 20.65 0.08
N ARG A 203 7.75 20.00 0.78
CA ARG A 203 7.15 20.47 2.04
C ARG A 203 7.61 19.64 3.24
N TYR A 204 7.75 18.33 3.06
CA TYR A 204 8.08 17.40 4.15
C TYR A 204 9.51 16.87 3.96
N PRO A 205 10.40 16.99 4.97
CA PRO A 205 11.78 16.49 4.85
C PRO A 205 11.87 14.96 4.75
N SER A 206 10.80 14.23 5.10
CA SER A 206 10.75 12.77 5.09
C SER A 206 9.37 12.28 4.67
N VAL A 207 9.31 11.44 3.64
CA VAL A 207 8.06 10.84 3.14
C VAL A 207 8.26 9.33 3.01
N ARG A 208 7.47 8.56 3.76
CA ARG A 208 7.44 7.09 3.71
C ARG A 208 6.17 6.64 3.01
N ILE A 209 6.29 5.68 2.10
CA ILE A 209 5.17 5.24 1.27
C ILE A 209 5.11 3.72 1.32
N VAL A 210 3.92 3.19 1.54
CA VAL A 210 3.63 1.76 1.40
C VAL A 210 2.70 1.58 0.21
N THR A 211 3.14 0.79 -0.76
CA THR A 211 2.43 0.51 -2.01
C THR A 211 2.10 -0.97 -2.09
N GLY A 212 0.92 -1.32 -2.62
CA GLY A 212 0.60 -2.71 -2.89
C GLY A 212 -0.66 -2.93 -3.71
N PRO A 213 -0.91 -4.19 -4.12
CA PRO A 213 -2.10 -4.58 -4.86
C PRO A 213 -3.31 -4.82 -3.95
N LEU A 214 -4.51 -4.72 -4.53
CA LEU A 214 -5.78 -5.13 -3.92
C LEU A 214 -6.61 -5.96 -4.90
N TYR A 215 -7.46 -6.82 -4.33
CA TYR A 215 -8.38 -7.69 -5.07
C TYR A 215 -9.80 -7.46 -4.52
N LEU A 216 -10.36 -6.31 -4.89
CA LEU A 216 -11.64 -5.84 -4.35
C LEU A 216 -12.83 -6.58 -4.97
N PRO A 217 -13.89 -6.88 -4.18
CA PRO A 217 -15.07 -7.54 -4.68
C PRO A 217 -15.95 -6.57 -5.49
N LYS A 218 -16.62 -7.09 -6.51
CA LYS A 218 -17.68 -6.40 -7.25
C LYS A 218 -19.01 -7.11 -6.99
N ARG A 219 -20.07 -6.33 -6.85
CA ARG A 219 -21.43 -6.88 -6.78
C ARG A 219 -21.89 -7.23 -8.18
N ASP A 220 -22.23 -8.49 -8.38
CA ASP A 220 -22.82 -8.99 -9.61
C ASP A 220 -24.19 -8.35 -9.83
N ALA A 221 -24.43 -7.83 -11.03
CA ALA A 221 -25.66 -7.11 -11.35
C ALA A 221 -26.86 -8.05 -11.58
N VAL A 222 -26.60 -9.33 -11.89
CA VAL A 222 -27.63 -10.33 -12.20
C VAL A 222 -28.16 -10.96 -10.92
N ASP A 223 -27.27 -11.46 -10.05
CA ASP A 223 -27.68 -12.17 -8.83
C ASP A 223 -27.44 -11.39 -7.52
N GLY A 224 -26.87 -10.19 -7.61
CA GLY A 224 -26.65 -9.32 -6.46
C GLY A 224 -25.57 -9.80 -5.48
N LYS A 225 -24.82 -10.86 -5.78
CA LYS A 225 -23.78 -11.43 -4.91
C LYS A 225 -22.44 -10.73 -5.11
N TRP A 226 -21.64 -10.65 -4.05
CA TRP A 226 -20.29 -10.11 -4.10
C TRP A 226 -19.30 -11.17 -4.54
N ARG A 227 -18.47 -10.86 -5.54
CA ARG A 227 -17.43 -11.75 -6.04
C ARG A 227 -16.13 -10.99 -6.22
N VAL A 228 -15.02 -11.64 -5.89
CA VAL A 228 -13.69 -11.22 -6.30
C VAL A 228 -13.36 -11.99 -7.59
N SER A 229 -13.03 -11.26 -8.65
CA SER A 229 -12.62 -11.83 -9.93
C SER A 229 -11.41 -11.06 -10.44
N TYR A 230 -10.39 -11.79 -10.86
CA TYR A 230 -9.16 -11.25 -11.44
C TYR A 230 -8.58 -12.24 -12.44
N GLU A 231 -7.86 -11.72 -13.43
CA GLU A 231 -7.10 -12.53 -14.39
C GLU A 231 -5.84 -13.11 -13.73
N VAL A 232 -5.36 -14.24 -14.25
CA VAL A 232 -4.05 -14.81 -13.90
C VAL A 232 -3.25 -15.00 -15.19
N ILE A 233 -2.14 -14.26 -15.32
CA ILE A 233 -1.28 -14.27 -16.51
C ILE A 233 -0.19 -15.35 -16.42
N GLY A 234 0.38 -15.69 -17.58
CA GLY A 234 1.38 -16.75 -17.75
C GLY A 234 0.81 -18.01 -18.38
N ASN A 235 1.70 -18.88 -18.86
CA ASN A 235 1.33 -20.17 -19.41
C ASN A 235 2.26 -21.28 -18.87
N PRO A 236 1.79 -22.12 -17.92
CA PRO A 236 0.46 -22.11 -17.30
C PRO A 236 0.21 -20.84 -16.46
N PRO A 237 -1.06 -20.50 -16.13
CA PRO A 237 -1.38 -19.32 -15.32
C PRO A 237 -0.62 -19.31 -13.99
N ASN A 238 0.03 -18.18 -13.68
CA ASN A 238 0.96 -18.07 -12.55
C ASN A 238 0.78 -16.78 -11.72
N ILE A 239 0.66 -15.62 -12.36
CA ILE A 239 0.68 -14.30 -11.68
C ILE A 239 -0.71 -13.68 -11.69
N ALA A 240 -1.23 -13.33 -10.52
CA ALA A 240 -2.54 -12.67 -10.42
C ALA A 240 -2.46 -11.21 -10.90
N VAL A 241 -3.50 -10.73 -11.58
CA VAL A 241 -3.64 -9.32 -11.98
C VAL A 241 -4.46 -8.58 -10.91
N PRO A 242 -3.88 -7.61 -10.17
CA PRO A 242 -4.63 -6.85 -9.18
C PRO A 242 -5.81 -6.10 -9.79
N THR A 243 -6.91 -5.97 -9.06
CA THR A 243 -8.04 -5.14 -9.51
C THR A 243 -7.80 -3.67 -9.20
N HIS A 244 -7.06 -3.39 -8.13
CA HIS A 244 -6.70 -2.04 -7.69
C HIS A 244 -5.28 -2.03 -7.12
N PHE A 245 -4.73 -0.84 -6.96
CA PHE A 245 -3.51 -0.58 -6.20
C PHE A 245 -3.78 0.45 -5.12
N TYR A 246 -3.02 0.38 -4.03
CA TYR A 246 -3.02 1.40 -3.00
C TYR A 246 -1.66 2.06 -2.84
N LYS A 247 -1.67 3.30 -2.37
CA LYS A 247 -0.53 3.91 -1.65
C LYS A 247 -1.02 4.46 -0.32
N VAL A 248 -0.32 4.11 0.76
CA VAL A 248 -0.43 4.77 2.07
C VAL A 248 0.81 5.61 2.28
N ILE A 249 0.64 6.90 2.47
CA ILE A 249 1.70 7.90 2.53
C ILE A 249 1.77 8.47 3.94
N PHE A 250 2.97 8.49 4.52
CA PHE A 250 3.31 9.13 5.78
C PHE A 250 4.31 10.25 5.49
N ALA A 251 3.84 11.49 5.54
CA ALA A 251 4.64 12.68 5.33
C ALA A 251 4.97 13.34 6.69
N GLU A 252 6.24 13.38 7.03
CA GLU A 252 6.75 13.73 8.35
C GLU A 252 7.44 15.09 8.33
N ASP A 253 7.35 15.83 9.42
CA ASP A 253 7.98 17.15 9.58
C ASP A 253 9.48 17.10 9.93
N GLY A 254 10.06 15.89 10.01
CA GLY A 254 11.46 15.67 10.36
C GLY A 254 11.73 15.51 11.85
N THR A 255 10.70 15.56 12.69
CA THR A 255 10.81 15.35 14.14
C THR A 255 10.24 13.99 14.57
N THR A 256 10.85 13.35 15.56
CA THR A 256 10.44 12.01 16.03
C THR A 256 9.05 12.00 16.67
N SER A 257 8.64 13.13 17.29
CA SER A 257 7.39 13.28 18.04
C SER A 257 6.36 14.19 17.36
N GLY A 258 6.70 14.84 16.25
CA GLY A 258 5.83 15.78 15.55
C GLY A 258 4.65 15.13 14.82
N PRO A 259 3.74 15.97 14.29
CA PRO A 259 2.65 15.50 13.47
C PRO A 259 3.13 14.77 12.20
N VAL A 260 2.35 13.78 11.79
CA VAL A 260 2.54 13.03 10.55
C VAL A 260 1.29 13.18 9.72
N ALA A 261 1.44 13.73 8.51
CA ALA A 261 0.37 13.83 7.54
C ALA A 261 0.22 12.48 6.83
N VAL A 262 -0.94 11.85 7.00
CA VAL A 262 -1.26 10.51 6.50
C VAL A 262 -2.33 10.59 5.42
N GLY A 263 -2.08 9.96 4.28
CA GLY A 263 -3.04 9.83 3.19
C GLY A 263 -3.06 8.39 2.69
N ALA A 264 -4.25 7.87 2.39
CA ALA A 264 -4.41 6.56 1.79
C ALA A 264 -5.23 6.70 0.51
N PHE A 265 -4.76 6.08 -0.58
CA PHE A 265 -5.37 6.21 -1.90
C PHE A 265 -5.55 4.83 -2.50
N VAL A 266 -6.68 4.59 -3.18
CA VAL A 266 -6.98 3.33 -3.87
C VAL A 266 -7.42 3.63 -5.31
N LEU A 267 -6.64 3.15 -6.27
CA LEU A 267 -6.85 3.39 -7.70
C LEU A 267 -7.15 2.08 -8.42
N PRO A 268 -8.12 2.04 -9.35
CA PRO A 268 -8.37 0.85 -10.17
C PRO A 268 -7.20 0.58 -11.11
N ASN A 269 -6.87 -0.70 -11.33
CA ASN A 269 -5.90 -1.12 -12.33
C ASN A 269 -6.53 -1.06 -13.74
N ALA A 270 -6.80 0.17 -14.19
CA ALA A 270 -7.47 0.49 -15.45
C ALA A 270 -7.04 1.88 -15.90
N ALA A 271 -7.29 2.23 -17.16
CA ALA A 271 -7.05 3.58 -17.64
C ALA A 271 -7.86 4.61 -16.83
N ILE A 272 -7.21 5.69 -16.40
CA ILE A 272 -7.82 6.79 -15.65
C ILE A 272 -7.59 8.09 -16.41
N PRO A 273 -8.65 8.87 -16.73
CA PRO A 273 -8.50 10.18 -17.35
C PRO A 273 -7.66 11.13 -16.49
N ASN A 274 -6.74 11.87 -17.11
CA ASN A 274 -5.81 12.77 -16.42
C ASN A 274 -6.49 13.94 -15.70
N GLU A 275 -7.72 14.27 -16.10
CA GLU A 275 -8.52 15.34 -15.51
C GLU A 275 -9.12 14.92 -14.15
N LYS A 276 -9.15 13.62 -13.84
CA LYS A 276 -9.63 13.17 -12.54
C LYS A 276 -8.69 13.66 -11.44
N PRO A 277 -9.20 14.30 -10.37
CA PRO A 277 -8.37 14.71 -9.25
C PRO A 277 -7.98 13.48 -8.41
N ILE A 278 -6.74 13.44 -7.93
CA ILE A 278 -6.26 12.33 -7.07
C ILE A 278 -7.07 12.19 -5.78
N THR A 279 -7.70 13.27 -5.31
CA THR A 279 -8.58 13.28 -4.13
C THR A 279 -9.83 12.42 -4.30
N ASP A 280 -10.28 12.14 -5.53
CA ASP A 280 -11.39 11.20 -5.78
C ASP A 280 -11.05 9.77 -5.37
N PHE A 281 -9.75 9.46 -5.26
CA PHE A 281 -9.23 8.15 -4.90
C PHE A 281 -8.76 8.09 -3.45
N GLU A 282 -8.86 9.19 -2.69
CA GLU A 282 -8.51 9.23 -1.27
C GLU A 282 -9.55 8.46 -0.45
N VAL A 283 -9.09 7.56 0.41
CA VAL A 283 -9.91 6.74 1.31
C VAL A 283 -9.40 6.82 2.74
N PRO A 284 -10.22 6.47 3.75
CA PRO A 284 -9.71 6.22 5.09
C PRO A 284 -8.66 5.10 5.09
N ILE A 285 -7.62 5.23 5.92
CA ILE A 285 -6.56 4.21 6.02
C ILE A 285 -7.14 2.85 6.42
N GLU A 286 -8.15 2.84 7.28
CA GLU A 286 -8.85 1.65 7.77
C GLU A 286 -9.57 0.88 6.65
N ALA A 287 -9.90 1.57 5.55
CA ALA A 287 -10.51 0.95 4.38
C ALA A 287 -9.47 0.15 3.58
N VAL A 288 -8.23 0.65 3.49
CA VAL A 288 -7.10 -0.10 2.92
C VAL A 288 -6.75 -1.27 3.83
N GLU A 289 -6.62 -1.05 5.13
CA GLU A 289 -6.30 -2.10 6.12
C GLU A 289 -7.28 -3.27 6.05
N ARG A 290 -8.59 -2.96 5.99
CA ARG A 290 -9.65 -3.97 5.83
C ARG A 290 -9.56 -4.73 4.51
N ALA A 291 -9.22 -4.04 3.43
CA ALA A 291 -9.18 -4.63 2.09
C ALA A 291 -7.91 -5.46 1.85
N SER A 292 -6.78 -5.07 2.43
CA SER A 292 -5.49 -5.76 2.27
C SER A 292 -5.21 -6.80 3.36
N GLY A 293 -5.87 -6.72 4.52
CA GLY A 293 -5.51 -7.51 5.70
C GLY A 293 -4.20 -7.07 6.34
N LEU A 294 -3.83 -5.79 6.20
CA LEU A 294 -2.60 -5.21 6.76
C LEU A 294 -2.96 -4.12 7.76
N GLU A 295 -2.01 -3.73 8.61
CA GLU A 295 -2.15 -2.58 9.50
C GLU A 295 -0.94 -1.64 9.29
N PHE A 296 -1.18 -0.36 9.06
CA PHE A 296 -0.12 0.57 8.65
C PHE A 296 0.28 1.56 9.75
N ALA A 297 -0.65 1.93 10.63
CA ALA A 297 -0.46 3.03 11.58
C ALA A 297 -0.59 2.63 13.06
N THR A 298 -0.52 1.34 13.41
CA THR A 298 -0.75 0.84 14.79
C THR A 298 0.13 1.50 15.85
N LYS A 299 1.35 1.87 15.48
CA LYS A 299 2.32 2.54 16.37
C LYS A 299 2.32 4.07 16.27
N LEU A 300 1.50 4.68 15.40
CA LEU A 300 1.40 6.12 15.25
C LEU A 300 0.20 6.63 16.07
N PRO A 301 0.41 7.36 17.19
CA PRO A 301 -0.68 7.90 18.01
C PRO A 301 -1.64 8.76 17.20
N VAL A 302 -2.95 8.61 17.43
CA VAL A 302 -4.00 9.32 16.67
C VAL A 302 -3.83 10.84 16.75
N GLN A 303 -3.37 11.37 17.88
CA GLN A 303 -3.13 12.80 18.11
C GLN A 303 -2.05 13.38 17.21
N ARG A 304 -1.13 12.54 16.71
CA ARG A 304 -0.08 12.93 15.77
C ARG A 304 -0.54 12.83 14.31
N ARG A 305 -1.66 12.17 14.02
CA ARG A 305 -2.13 11.96 12.64
C ARG A 305 -2.86 13.21 12.14
N LYS A 306 -2.39 13.75 11.02
CA LYS A 306 -3.10 14.75 10.23
C LYS A 306 -3.55 14.12 8.92
N ARG A 307 -4.67 14.55 8.34
CA ARG A 307 -5.07 14.11 7.00
C ARG A 307 -4.20 14.82 5.96
N LEU A 308 -3.53 14.05 5.09
CA LEU A 308 -2.58 14.59 4.11
C LEU A 308 -3.18 15.66 3.22
N CYS A 309 -4.32 15.39 2.58
CA CYS A 309 -4.97 16.34 1.66
C CYS A 309 -5.69 17.50 2.37
N ALA A 310 -5.70 17.52 3.70
CA ALA A 310 -6.08 18.70 4.48
C ALA A 310 -4.86 19.53 4.90
N ASP A 311 -3.69 18.90 5.06
CA ASP A 311 -2.44 19.61 5.42
C ASP A 311 -1.74 20.21 4.19
N THR A 312 -1.89 19.59 3.00
CA THR A 312 -1.33 20.07 1.74
C THR A 312 -2.28 19.87 0.56
N VAL A 313 -2.06 20.59 -0.54
CA VAL A 313 -2.86 20.45 -1.76
C VAL A 313 -2.50 19.15 -2.48
N CYS A 314 -3.40 18.18 -2.46
CA CYS A 314 -3.30 16.95 -3.23
C CYS A 314 -3.71 17.19 -4.68
N SER A 315 -2.74 17.49 -5.54
CA SER A 315 -2.95 17.68 -6.99
C SER A 315 -1.87 16.99 -7.79
N LEU A 316 -2.25 16.43 -8.94
CA LEU A 316 -1.33 15.84 -9.90
C LEU A 316 -0.81 16.91 -10.86
N ILE A 317 0.46 16.80 -11.24
CA ILE A 317 1.00 17.57 -12.36
C ILE A 317 1.05 16.63 -13.56
N ILE A 318 0.17 16.88 -14.53
CA ILE A 318 0.12 16.14 -15.78
C ILE A 318 1.28 16.61 -16.63
N ARG A 319 2.37 15.85 -16.60
CA ARG A 319 3.47 16.02 -17.56
C ARG A 319 3.15 15.13 -18.74
N GLU A 320 3.04 15.67 -19.95
CA GLU A 320 2.85 14.84 -21.15
C GLU A 320 4.07 13.93 -21.38
N TYR A 321 4.12 12.78 -20.70
CA TYR A 321 5.22 11.82 -20.75
C TYR A 321 5.27 11.09 -22.11
N ALA A 322 4.13 10.96 -22.78
CA ALA A 322 4.01 10.36 -24.11
C ALA A 322 4.90 11.06 -25.17
N ALA A 323 5.02 12.38 -25.10
CA ALA A 323 5.89 13.15 -26.01
C ALA A 323 7.38 12.86 -25.76
N ARG A 324 7.79 12.73 -24.48
CA ARG A 324 9.18 12.43 -24.11
C ARG A 324 9.61 11.02 -24.50
N GLN A 325 8.78 10.00 -24.30
CA GLN A 325 9.17 8.62 -24.67
C GLN A 325 9.28 8.43 -26.19
N LYS A 326 8.44 9.09 -26.99
CA LYS A 326 8.59 9.12 -28.46
C LYS A 326 9.88 9.80 -28.91
N ALA A 327 10.31 10.86 -28.20
CA ALA A 327 11.58 11.56 -28.46
C ALA A 327 12.83 10.77 -28.03
N PHE A 328 12.71 9.78 -27.13
CA PHE A 328 13.83 8.89 -26.78
C PHE A 328 13.91 7.64 -27.67
N GLY A 329 12.80 7.23 -28.32
CA GLY A 329 12.78 6.13 -29.28
C GLY A 329 13.21 6.52 -30.70
N LYS A 330 13.11 7.81 -31.04
CA LYS A 330 13.74 8.40 -32.23
C LYS A 330 15.00 9.11 -31.76
N GLY A 331 16.19 8.67 -32.17
CA GLY A 331 17.47 9.26 -31.73
C GLY A 331 17.72 10.69 -32.23
N GLU A 332 16.86 11.64 -31.87
CA GLU A 332 17.03 13.06 -32.17
C GLU A 332 17.35 13.78 -30.86
N GLY A 333 18.64 13.95 -30.60
CA GLY A 333 19.12 14.89 -29.58
C GLY A 333 18.74 16.33 -29.96
N PRO A 334 18.65 17.25 -28.98
CA PRO A 334 18.26 18.62 -29.25
C PRO A 334 19.27 19.29 -30.19
N ALA A 335 18.77 19.87 -31.28
CA ALA A 335 19.56 20.63 -32.22
C ALA A 335 20.21 21.82 -31.50
N VAL A 336 21.54 21.80 -31.44
CA VAL A 336 22.36 22.91 -30.95
C VAL A 336 22.24 24.04 -31.96
N GLU A 337 21.55 25.12 -31.56
CA GLU A 337 21.55 26.39 -32.28
C GLU A 337 22.99 26.92 -32.37
N ARG A 338 23.57 26.91 -33.58
CA ARG A 338 24.84 27.58 -33.86
C ARG A 338 24.65 29.09 -33.74
N ARG A 339 25.05 29.66 -32.60
CA ARG A 339 25.37 31.09 -32.51
C ARG A 339 26.56 31.39 -33.43
N THR A 340 26.30 32.15 -34.49
CA THR A 340 27.33 32.77 -35.32
C THR A 340 27.92 33.98 -34.56
N SER A 341 29.21 33.95 -34.28
CA SER A 341 29.95 35.11 -33.74
C SER A 341 30.23 36.13 -34.85
N PRO A 342 30.14 37.45 -34.57
CA PRO A 342 30.51 38.47 -35.54
C PRO A 342 32.05 38.61 -35.64
N ARG A 343 32.54 38.72 -36.88
CA ARG A 343 33.94 39.03 -37.23
C ARG A 343 34.31 40.43 -36.74
N ASN A 344 35.33 40.52 -35.89
CA ASN A 344 36.10 41.76 -35.70
C ASN A 344 37.19 41.85 -36.77
N LEU A 345 37.12 42.91 -37.56
CA LEU A 345 38.21 43.44 -38.39
C LEU A 345 39.12 44.28 -37.49
N THR A 346 40.39 43.91 -37.36
CA THR A 346 41.45 44.83 -36.93
C THR A 346 42.64 44.68 -37.85
N ALA A 347 43.04 45.81 -38.41
CA ALA A 347 44.17 46.02 -39.28
C ALA A 347 45.49 46.23 -38.50
N SER A 348 46.60 46.08 -39.23
CA SER A 348 48.00 46.54 -39.05
C SER A 348 48.95 45.36 -39.28
N GLY A 349 49.73 45.32 -40.38
CA GLY A 349 50.93 46.13 -40.60
C GLY A 349 52.07 45.45 -39.83
N GLY A 350 52.95 44.64 -40.43
CA GLY A 350 53.89 45.00 -41.49
C GLY A 350 55.31 44.93 -40.89
N ASN A 351 55.99 43.81 -41.08
CA ASN A 351 57.38 43.67 -41.56
C ASN A 351 57.74 42.19 -41.67
#